data_AF-E6S6H5-F1
#
_entry.id   AF-E6S6H5-F1
#
_cell.length_a   1.000
_cell.length_b   1.000
_cell.length_c   1.000
_cell.angle_alpha   90.00
_cell.angle_beta   90.00
_cell.angle_gamma   90.00
#
_symmetry.space_group_name_H-M   'P 1'
#
loop_
_entity.id
_entity.type
_entity.pdbx_description
1 polymer ?
#
loop_
_entity_poly.entity_id
_entity_poly.type
_entity_poly.pdbx_seq_one_letter_code
_entity_poly.pdbx_strand_id
1 'polypeptide(L)'
;MVDDVHVVVAFEGRQGPEDVYLLDLHLDRPGRARDESAYLAALSPVVALVDSREGCVVRIGREHHLGNRRRSAVDLSVSLPTPMLRADETDPGERTEQQEAIEAAVAAAFRTFIADNPAPWPGELGRDAAVSTARRRVAEVLAEPGAPTLSVAAEEHVEGQWSIRLASPASGGFEVNVGFVDGHPGTTHLRRLGTGEVVDSVGD
;
A
#
# COMPACT_ATOMS: atom_id res chain seq x y z
N MET A 1 -21.89 11.37 -0.60
CA MET A 1 -22.44 10.09 -0.11
C MET A 1 -21.49 9.03 -0.62
N VAL A 2 -20.52 8.65 0.21
CA VAL A 2 -19.34 7.90 -0.21
C VAL A 2 -19.69 6.43 -0.36
N ASP A 3 -19.24 5.84 -1.46
CA ASP A 3 -19.44 4.45 -1.86
C ASP A 3 -18.12 3.67 -1.80
N ASP A 4 -16.99 4.35 -2.01
CA ASP A 4 -15.66 3.76 -2.03
C ASP A 4 -14.69 4.61 -1.18
N VAL A 5 -13.81 3.97 -0.41
CA VAL A 5 -12.75 4.64 0.34
C VAL A 5 -11.41 4.06 -0.09
N HIS A 6 -10.53 4.93 -0.56
CA HIS A 6 -9.16 4.61 -0.93
C HIS A 6 -8.21 5.31 0.03
N VAL A 7 -7.35 4.55 0.70
CA VAL A 7 -6.35 5.08 1.63
C VAL A 7 -4.97 4.69 1.13
N VAL A 8 -4.07 5.66 1.06
CA VAL A 8 -2.66 5.49 0.71
C VAL A 8 -1.80 6.09 1.80
N VAL A 9 -0.88 5.32 2.36
CA VAL A 9 0.17 5.79 3.25
C VAL A 9 1.49 5.53 2.56
N ALA A 10 2.17 6.58 2.10
CA ALA A 10 3.41 6.50 1.36
C ALA A 10 4.57 7.09 2.17
N PHE A 11 5.69 6.37 2.21
CA PHE A 11 6.95 6.83 2.75
C PHE A 11 7.85 7.24 1.59
N GLU A 12 8.10 8.54 1.51
CA GLU A 12 8.80 9.20 0.41
C GLU A 12 10.32 9.11 0.61
N GLY A 13 10.98 8.40 -0.30
CA GLY A 13 12.43 8.39 -0.42
C GLY A 13 12.95 9.44 -1.39
N ARG A 14 14.25 9.39 -1.69
CA ARG A 14 14.94 10.37 -2.55
C ARG A 14 14.44 10.39 -4.00
N GLN A 15 13.90 9.27 -4.49
CA GLN A 15 13.47 9.08 -5.87
C GLN A 15 11.96 8.83 -6.00
N GLY A 16 11.19 9.22 -4.97
CA GLY A 16 9.76 8.95 -4.84
C GLY A 16 9.45 7.90 -3.77
N PRO A 17 8.23 7.34 -3.78
CA PRO A 17 7.77 6.44 -2.72
C PRO A 17 8.57 5.13 -2.69
N GLU A 18 9.12 4.79 -1.53
CA GLU A 18 9.90 3.57 -1.30
C GLU A 18 9.08 2.48 -0.61
N ASP A 19 8.18 2.88 0.29
CA ASP A 19 7.29 1.98 1.03
C ASP A 19 5.87 2.57 1.02
N VAL A 20 4.89 1.80 0.58
CA VAL A 20 3.50 2.26 0.37
C VAL A 20 2.51 1.23 0.86
N TYR A 21 1.58 1.67 1.69
CA TYR A 21 0.47 0.87 2.19
C TYR A 21 -0.84 1.40 1.61
N LEU A 22 -1.63 0.51 1.02
CA LEU A 22 -2.88 0.84 0.35
C LEU A 22 -4.04 0.05 0.93
N LEU A 23 -5.20 0.69 1.04
CA LEU A 23 -6.46 0.07 1.40
C LEU A 23 -7.58 0.57 0.49
N ASP A 24 -8.26 -0.36 -0.18
CA ASP A 24 -9.55 -0.13 -0.83
C ASP A 24 -10.67 -0.73 0.02
N LEU A 25 -11.69 0.06 0.31
CA LEU A 25 -12.92 -0.38 0.95
C LEU A 25 -14.13 -0.03 0.09
N HIS A 26 -15.02 -1.01 -0.09
CA HIS A 26 -16.34 -0.80 -0.66
C HIS A 26 -17.36 -0.63 0.47
N LEU A 27 -18.13 0.45 0.44
CA LEU A 27 -19.11 0.75 1.47
C LEU A 27 -20.48 0.18 1.10
N ASP A 28 -20.92 -0.83 1.84
CA ASP A 28 -22.20 -1.52 1.61
C ASP A 28 -23.43 -0.64 1.92
N ARG A 29 -23.23 0.44 2.69
CA ARG A 29 -24.26 1.45 2.98
C ARG A 29 -23.74 2.86 2.70
N PRO A 30 -24.18 3.47 1.60
CA PRO A 30 -23.73 4.80 1.23
C PRO A 30 -24.28 5.82 2.26
N GLY A 31 -23.36 6.47 2.99
CA GLY A 31 -23.70 7.38 4.11
C GLY A 31 -23.23 6.93 5.50
N ARG A 32 -22.58 5.77 5.63
CA ARG A 32 -21.90 5.34 6.87
C ARG A 32 -20.41 5.69 6.90
N ALA A 33 -19.88 6.33 5.85
CA ALA A 33 -18.53 6.88 5.92
C ALA A 33 -18.42 7.75 7.17
N ARG A 34 -17.48 7.41 8.06
CA ARG A 34 -17.19 8.28 9.20
C ARG A 34 -16.72 9.62 8.68
N ASP A 35 -16.82 10.64 9.52
CA ASP A 35 -16.09 11.89 9.34
C ASP A 35 -14.61 11.56 9.05
N GLU A 36 -14.01 12.23 8.07
CA GLU A 36 -12.58 12.11 7.75
C GLU A 36 -11.71 12.21 9.00
N SER A 37 -12.15 12.99 9.99
CA SER A 37 -11.52 13.12 11.30
C SER A 37 -11.29 11.78 12.01
N ALA A 38 -12.18 10.80 11.85
CA ALA A 38 -12.02 9.48 12.45
C ALA A 38 -10.96 8.64 11.72
N TYR A 39 -10.87 8.78 10.39
CA TYR A 39 -9.82 8.12 9.61
C TYR A 39 -8.44 8.70 9.96
N LEU A 40 -8.36 10.03 10.07
CA LEU A 40 -7.13 10.70 10.52
C LEU A 40 -6.74 10.32 11.94
N ALA A 41 -7.70 10.19 12.86
CA ALA A 41 -7.43 9.77 14.24
C ALA A 41 -6.81 8.36 14.30
N ALA A 42 -7.28 7.44 13.46
CA ALA A 42 -6.70 6.09 13.39
C ALA A 42 -5.30 6.07 12.75
N LEU A 43 -4.98 7.01 11.86
CA LEU A 43 -3.64 7.16 11.27
C LEU A 43 -2.69 8.00 12.14
N SER A 44 -3.19 8.68 13.17
CA SER A 44 -2.37 9.49 14.07
C SER A 44 -1.19 8.72 14.69
N PRO A 45 -1.30 7.44 15.09
CA PRO A 45 -0.16 6.66 15.57
C PRO A 45 0.93 6.49 14.51
N VAL A 46 0.56 6.31 13.24
CA VAL A 46 1.51 6.17 12.12
C VAL A 46 2.29 7.47 11.94
N VAL A 47 1.58 8.60 11.96
CA VAL A 47 2.20 9.94 11.86
C VAL A 47 3.12 10.22 13.05
N ALA A 48 2.76 9.77 14.25
CA ALA A 48 3.56 9.98 15.46
C ALA A 48 4.87 9.17 15.48
N LEU A 49 4.95 8.07 14.74
CA LEU A 49 6.18 7.24 14.62
C LEU A 49 7.23 7.85 13.69
N VAL A 50 6.84 8.81 12.85
CA VAL A 50 7.76 9.54 11.98
C VAL A 50 8.10 10.86 12.65
N ASP A 51 9.38 11.07 12.98
CA ASP A 51 9.83 12.29 13.66
C ASP A 51 9.38 13.53 12.87
N SER A 52 8.50 14.33 13.48
CA SER A 52 7.70 15.38 12.84
C SER A 52 8.51 16.60 12.38
N ARG A 53 9.84 16.51 12.34
CA ARG A 53 10.75 17.61 12.01
C ARG A 53 10.77 17.95 10.52
N GLU A 54 10.51 16.99 9.64
CA GLU A 54 10.56 17.18 8.18
C GLU A 54 9.19 17.38 7.53
N GLY A 55 8.12 17.43 8.32
CA GLY A 55 6.76 17.73 7.87
C GLY A 55 6.03 16.52 7.29
N CYS A 56 4.83 16.25 7.80
CA CYS A 56 3.90 15.27 7.24
C CYS A 56 2.95 15.99 6.28
N VAL A 57 2.73 15.42 5.08
CA VAL A 57 1.77 15.96 4.12
C VAL A 57 0.57 15.02 4.06
N VAL A 58 -0.54 15.46 4.63
CA VAL A 58 -1.84 14.79 4.53
C VAL A 58 -2.65 15.45 3.41
N ARG A 59 -3.02 14.68 2.39
CA ARG A 59 -3.93 15.11 1.31
C ARG A 59 -5.23 14.34 1.43
N ILE A 60 -6.34 15.07 1.40
CA ILE A 60 -7.68 14.51 1.42
C ILE A 60 -8.38 14.96 0.14
N GLY A 61 -8.61 14.01 -0.77
CA GLY A 61 -9.39 14.17 -1.98
C GLY A 61 -10.80 13.66 -1.77
N ARG A 62 -11.78 14.37 -2.33
CA ARG A 62 -13.13 13.84 -2.51
C ARG A 62 -13.49 13.90 -3.98
N GLU A 63 -13.68 12.75 -4.59
CA GLU A 63 -14.12 12.68 -5.98
C GLU A 63 -15.61 12.37 -6.06
N HIS A 64 -16.34 13.26 -6.74
CA HIS A 64 -17.75 13.09 -7.04
C HIS A 64 -17.91 12.82 -8.53
N HIS A 65 -18.00 11.55 -8.92
CA HIS A 65 -18.36 11.23 -10.30
C HIS A 65 -19.87 11.43 -10.51
N LEU A 66 -20.24 12.58 -11.07
CA LEU A 66 -21.58 12.83 -11.60
C LEU A 66 -21.73 12.17 -12.98
N GLY A 67 -21.98 10.87 -12.97
CA GLY A 67 -22.41 10.07 -14.14
C GLY A 67 -23.71 9.31 -13.86
N ASN A 68 -24.15 8.49 -14.81
CA ASN A 68 -25.35 7.64 -14.71
C ASN A 68 -25.26 6.51 -13.65
N ARG A 69 -24.14 6.41 -12.92
CA ARG A 69 -23.98 5.62 -11.70
C ARG A 69 -23.39 6.54 -10.64
N ARG A 70 -24.17 6.84 -9.60
CA ARG A 70 -23.69 7.60 -8.43
C ARG A 70 -22.67 6.72 -7.70
N ARG A 71 -21.38 7.03 -7.85
CA ARG A 71 -20.33 6.57 -6.95
C ARG A 71 -19.53 7.80 -6.51
N SER A 72 -19.43 8.06 -5.23
CA SER A 72 -18.42 9.00 -4.73
C SER A 72 -17.34 8.28 -3.94
N ALA A 73 -16.10 8.67 -4.19
CA ALA A 73 -14.93 8.10 -3.56
C ALA A 73 -14.31 9.14 -2.61
N VAL A 74 -13.72 8.64 -1.53
CA VAL A 74 -12.83 9.43 -0.67
C VAL A 74 -11.43 8.87 -0.83
N ASP A 75 -10.51 9.75 -1.22
CA ASP A 75 -9.09 9.44 -1.36
C ASP A 75 -8.35 10.10 -0.20
N LEU A 76 -7.78 9.28 0.67
CA LEU A 76 -6.95 9.73 1.78
C LEU A 76 -5.51 9.36 1.50
N SER A 77 -4.65 10.34 1.25
CA SER A 77 -3.23 10.10 1.00
C SER A 77 -2.40 10.76 2.09
N VAL A 78 -1.54 9.98 2.75
CA VAL A 78 -0.60 10.45 3.75
C VAL A 78 0.80 10.20 3.21
N SER A 79 1.52 11.27 2.86
CA SER A 79 2.93 11.21 2.48
C SER A 79 3.78 11.59 3.69
N LEU A 80 4.60 10.64 4.11
CA LEU A 80 5.53 10.77 5.23
C LEU A 80 6.96 10.78 4.67
N PRO A 81 7.88 11.58 5.21
CA PRO A 81 9.29 11.41 4.88
C PRO A 81 9.70 9.99 5.30
N THR A 82 10.47 9.28 4.47
CA THR A 82 11.10 8.03 4.90
C THR A 82 11.88 8.36 6.18
N PRO A 83 11.62 7.68 7.32
CA PRO A 83 12.44 7.86 8.50
C PRO A 83 13.88 7.60 8.04
N MET A 84 14.79 8.57 8.21
CA MET A 84 16.17 8.43 7.77
C MET A 84 16.79 7.17 8.40
N LEU A 85 16.62 6.04 7.73
CA LEU A 85 17.41 4.84 7.90
C LEU A 85 18.79 5.31 7.49
N ARG A 86 19.65 5.52 8.48
CA ARG A 86 21.08 5.68 8.22
C ARG A 86 21.49 4.41 7.49
N ALA A 87 21.64 4.55 6.18
CA ALA A 87 22.02 3.51 5.24
C ALA A 87 23.51 3.16 5.38
N ASP A 88 24.02 3.05 6.60
CA ASP A 88 25.31 2.47 6.90
C ASP A 88 25.04 1.24 7.77
N GLU A 89 25.28 0.06 7.19
CA GLU A 89 25.41 -1.24 7.87
C GLU A 89 24.15 -2.03 8.23
N THR A 90 23.16 -2.15 7.36
CA THR A 90 22.17 -3.25 7.54
C THR A 90 21.83 -3.94 6.23
N ASP A 91 21.91 -5.27 6.26
CA ASP A 91 21.62 -6.19 5.18
C ASP A 91 20.22 -5.89 4.59
N PRO A 92 20.03 -5.92 3.26
CA PRO A 92 18.73 -5.70 2.62
C PRO A 92 17.61 -6.66 3.09
N GLY A 93 17.94 -7.68 3.89
CA GLY A 93 17.00 -8.60 4.53
C GLY A 93 16.56 -8.28 5.97
N GLU A 94 17.23 -7.39 6.70
CA GLU A 94 16.90 -7.13 8.12
C GLU A 94 15.91 -5.97 8.27
N ARG A 95 14.67 -6.27 8.66
CA ARG A 95 13.68 -5.26 9.04
C ARG A 95 14.17 -4.55 10.29
N THR A 96 14.19 -3.22 10.27
CA THR A 96 14.47 -2.45 11.49
C THR A 96 13.25 -2.48 12.41
N GLU A 97 13.48 -2.42 13.74
CA GLU A 97 12.39 -2.33 14.74
C GLU A 97 11.42 -1.18 14.43
N GLN A 98 11.92 -0.09 13.84
CA GLN A 98 11.10 1.04 13.43
C GLN A 98 10.18 0.71 12.26
N GLN A 99 10.65 -0.06 11.26
CA GLN A 99 9.83 -0.49 10.13
C GLN A 99 8.72 -1.43 10.59
N GLU A 100 9.02 -2.37 11.50
CA GLU A 100 8.01 -3.27 12.07
C GLU A 100 6.97 -2.49 12.89
N ALA A 101 7.39 -1.47 13.64
CA ALA A 101 6.48 -0.60 14.38
C ALA A 101 5.55 0.20 13.45
N ILE A 102 6.08 0.70 12.33
CA ILE A 102 5.29 1.40 11.30
C ILE A 102 4.28 0.45 10.66
N GLU A 103 4.74 -0.72 10.20
CA GLU A 103 3.92 -1.75 9.59
C GLU A 103 2.77 -2.16 10.54
N ALA A 104 3.08 -2.40 11.81
CA ALA A 104 2.10 -2.74 12.84
C ALA A 104 1.09 -1.61 13.09
N ALA A 105 1.54 -0.35 13.12
CA ALA A 105 0.66 0.81 13.29
C ALA A 105 -0.27 1.01 12.10
N VAL A 106 0.23 0.85 10.87
CA VAL A 106 -0.59 0.93 9.66
C VAL A 106 -1.59 -0.22 9.62
N ALA A 107 -1.16 -1.45 9.91
CA ALA A 107 -2.05 -2.60 10.00
C ALA A 107 -3.16 -2.37 11.04
N ALA A 108 -2.83 -1.83 12.22
CA ALA A 108 -3.83 -1.50 13.24
C ALA A 108 -4.84 -0.43 12.77
N ALA A 109 -4.39 0.61 12.07
CA ALA A 109 -5.25 1.61 11.47
C ALA A 109 -6.19 0.99 10.42
N PHE A 110 -5.65 0.17 9.51
CA PHE A 110 -6.41 -0.50 8.47
C PHE A 110 -7.42 -1.52 9.04
N ARG A 111 -7.05 -2.28 10.09
CA ARG A 111 -8.00 -3.13 10.81
C ARG A 111 -9.18 -2.35 11.35
N THR A 112 -8.93 -1.16 11.90
CA THR A 112 -9.99 -0.27 12.38
C THR A 112 -10.93 0.12 11.22
N PHE A 113 -10.38 0.47 10.06
CA PHE A 113 -11.16 0.84 8.88
C PHE A 113 -11.99 -0.33 8.33
N ILE A 114 -11.41 -1.52 8.25
CA ILE A 114 -12.09 -2.74 7.82
C ILE A 114 -13.22 -3.09 8.81
N ALA A 115 -12.95 -3.08 10.10
CA ALA A 115 -13.94 -3.42 11.14
C ALA A 115 -15.13 -2.45 11.16
N ASP A 116 -14.89 -1.16 10.91
CA ASP A 116 -15.94 -0.15 10.80
C ASP A 116 -16.79 -0.32 9.52
N ASN A 117 -16.25 -0.99 8.49
CA ASN A 117 -16.86 -1.16 7.18
C ASN A 117 -16.88 -2.65 6.77
N PRO A 118 -17.65 -3.52 7.46
CA PRO A 118 -17.61 -4.97 7.29
C PRO A 118 -18.35 -5.46 6.03
N ALA A 119 -18.17 -4.76 4.90
CA ALA A 119 -18.74 -5.19 3.63
C ALA A 119 -18.18 -6.57 3.24
N PRO A 120 -19.02 -7.48 2.75
CA PRO A 120 -18.55 -8.79 2.32
C PRO A 120 -17.62 -8.64 1.12
N TRP A 121 -16.37 -9.06 1.29
CA TRP A 121 -15.44 -9.14 0.17
C TRP A 121 -15.67 -10.43 -0.62
N PRO A 122 -15.57 -10.40 -1.97
CA PRO A 122 -15.76 -11.58 -2.79
C PRO A 122 -14.63 -12.60 -2.60
N GLY A 123 -14.80 -13.51 -1.64
CA GLY A 123 -14.03 -14.76 -1.51
C GLY A 123 -12.54 -14.61 -1.21
N GLU A 124 -11.87 -15.77 -1.15
CA GLU A 124 -10.42 -15.86 -0.99
C GLU A 124 -9.69 -15.29 -2.21
N LEU A 125 -8.61 -14.55 -1.98
CA LEU A 125 -7.83 -13.92 -3.04
C LEU A 125 -7.07 -14.97 -3.85
N GLY A 126 -7.52 -15.23 -5.08
CA GLY A 126 -6.82 -16.12 -6.00
C GLY A 126 -5.53 -15.51 -6.57
N ARG A 127 -4.58 -16.38 -6.94
CA ARG A 127 -3.28 -16.02 -7.54
C ARG A 127 -3.37 -14.97 -8.64
N ASP A 128 -4.18 -15.22 -9.66
CA ASP A 128 -4.26 -14.31 -10.83
C ASP A 128 -4.82 -12.93 -10.45
N ALA A 129 -5.76 -12.90 -9.49
CA ALA A 129 -6.28 -11.66 -8.95
C ALA A 129 -5.21 -10.92 -8.12
N ALA A 130 -4.40 -11.65 -7.35
CA ALA A 130 -3.27 -11.08 -6.61
C ALA A 130 -2.21 -10.48 -7.56
N VAL A 131 -1.79 -11.21 -8.60
CA VAL A 131 -0.82 -10.73 -9.60
C VAL A 131 -1.34 -9.52 -10.37
N SER A 132 -2.59 -9.56 -10.80
CA SER A 132 -3.25 -8.42 -11.46
C SER A 132 -3.30 -7.20 -10.53
N THR A 133 -3.68 -7.41 -9.27
CA THR A 133 -3.70 -6.35 -8.25
C THR A 133 -2.31 -5.78 -8.02
N ALA A 134 -1.29 -6.62 -7.83
CA ALA A 134 0.08 -6.17 -7.60
C ALA A 134 0.59 -5.28 -8.74
N ARG A 135 0.41 -5.70 -10.00
CA ARG A 135 0.78 -4.89 -11.17
C ARG A 135 0.03 -3.55 -11.21
N ARG A 136 -1.28 -3.58 -10.94
CA ARG A 136 -2.10 -2.36 -10.88
C ARG A 136 -1.60 -1.40 -9.81
N ARG A 137 -1.25 -1.88 -8.61
CA ARG A 137 -0.75 -1.03 -7.52
C ARG A 137 0.60 -0.40 -7.83
N VAL A 138 1.52 -1.16 -8.43
CA VAL A 138 2.79 -0.58 -8.89
C VAL A 138 2.55 0.52 -9.94
N ALA A 139 1.60 0.30 -10.86
CA ALA A 139 1.21 1.32 -11.84
C ALA A 139 0.67 2.60 -11.20
N GLU A 140 -0.22 2.44 -10.21
CA GLU A 140 -0.84 3.54 -9.46
C GLU A 140 0.22 4.38 -8.74
N VAL A 141 1.17 3.72 -8.06
CA VAL A 141 2.20 4.39 -7.26
C VAL A 141 3.27 5.08 -8.12
N LEU A 142 3.70 4.45 -9.22
CA LEU A 142 4.77 5.03 -10.06
C LEU A 142 4.27 6.11 -11.01
N ALA A 143 2.95 6.24 -11.21
CA ALA A 143 2.36 7.05 -12.27
C ALA A 143 2.99 6.81 -13.66
N GLU A 144 3.66 5.66 -13.85
CA GLU A 144 4.33 5.28 -15.09
C GLU A 144 3.35 4.51 -15.98
N PRO A 145 3.07 4.97 -17.21
CA PRO A 145 2.20 4.27 -18.16
C PRO A 145 2.79 2.93 -18.70
N GLY A 146 3.84 2.40 -18.06
CA GLY A 146 4.59 1.20 -18.45
C GLY A 146 4.33 -0.07 -17.62
N ALA A 147 3.33 -0.07 -16.73
CA ALA A 147 2.92 -1.23 -15.92
C ALA A 147 2.82 -2.61 -16.63
N PRO A 148 2.45 -2.73 -17.92
CA PRO A 148 2.47 -4.03 -18.62
C PRO A 148 3.88 -4.64 -18.82
N THR A 149 4.96 -3.92 -18.50
CA THR A 149 6.34 -4.43 -18.59
C THR A 149 6.84 -5.12 -17.32
N LEU A 150 6.02 -5.15 -16.26
CA LEU A 150 6.35 -5.81 -14.99
C LEU A 150 6.24 -7.33 -15.10
N SER A 151 7.37 -8.00 -15.03
CA SER A 151 7.45 -9.46 -14.98
C SER A 151 7.36 -9.96 -13.55
N VAL A 152 6.63 -11.06 -13.32
CA VAL A 152 6.62 -11.74 -12.01
C VAL A 152 7.92 -12.51 -11.88
N ALA A 153 8.72 -12.16 -10.89
CA ALA A 153 9.99 -12.82 -10.58
C ALA A 153 9.83 -13.94 -9.54
N ALA A 154 8.97 -13.72 -8.55
CA ALA A 154 8.65 -14.71 -7.53
C ALA A 154 7.25 -14.45 -6.96
N GLU A 155 6.62 -15.47 -6.41
CA GLU A 155 5.34 -15.38 -5.71
C GLU A 155 5.28 -16.40 -4.57
N GLU A 156 4.63 -16.04 -3.48
CA GLU A 156 4.40 -16.88 -2.31
C GLU A 156 3.01 -16.60 -1.73
N HIS A 157 2.34 -17.63 -1.23
CA HIS A 157 1.02 -17.52 -0.60
C HIS A 157 1.04 -18.10 0.81
N VAL A 158 0.70 -17.29 1.80
CA VAL A 158 0.64 -17.68 3.21
C VAL A 158 -0.59 -17.04 3.86
N GLU A 159 -1.45 -17.86 4.45
CA GLU A 159 -2.60 -17.42 5.27
C GLU A 159 -3.50 -16.34 4.62
N GLY A 160 -3.74 -16.45 3.30
CA GLY A 160 -4.59 -15.50 2.56
C GLY A 160 -3.87 -14.24 2.07
N GLN A 161 -2.56 -14.13 2.36
CA GLN A 161 -1.68 -13.09 1.83
C GLN A 161 -0.87 -13.64 0.66
N TRP A 162 -0.79 -12.87 -0.43
CA TRP A 162 0.09 -13.11 -1.57
C TRP A 162 1.25 -12.14 -1.57
N SER A 163 2.48 -12.65 -1.49
CA SER A 163 3.71 -11.88 -1.64
C SER A 163 4.21 -12.06 -3.08
N ILE A 164 4.27 -10.98 -3.86
CA ILE A 164 4.59 -11.01 -5.29
C ILE A 164 5.77 -10.09 -5.55
N ARG A 165 6.84 -10.64 -6.11
CA ARG A 165 7.98 -9.86 -6.60
C ARG A 165 7.81 -9.54 -8.07
N LEU A 166 7.82 -8.25 -8.40
CA LEU A 166 7.74 -7.73 -9.75
C LEU A 166 9.08 -7.12 -10.14
N ALA A 167 9.53 -7.37 -11.37
CA ALA A 167 10.75 -6.78 -11.91
C ALA A 167 10.42 -5.87 -13.10
N SER A 168 10.97 -4.65 -13.08
CA SER A 168 10.99 -3.72 -14.20
C SER A 168 12.43 -3.53 -14.69
N PRO A 169 12.70 -3.68 -16.00
CA PRO A 169 14.00 -3.32 -16.57
C PRO A 169 14.34 -1.82 -16.39
N ALA A 170 13.33 -0.96 -16.26
CA ALA A 170 13.49 0.49 -16.19
C ALA A 170 13.49 1.02 -14.75
N SER A 171 12.70 0.41 -13.87
CA SER A 171 12.33 1.00 -12.57
C SER A 171 12.86 0.24 -11.35
N GLY A 172 13.49 -0.93 -11.58
CA GLY A 172 13.99 -1.83 -10.52
C GLY A 172 12.99 -2.91 -10.12
N GLY A 173 13.21 -3.53 -8.96
CA GLY A 173 12.33 -4.54 -8.38
C GLY A 173 11.28 -3.95 -7.45
N PHE A 174 10.17 -4.66 -7.27
CA PHE A 174 9.12 -4.34 -6.32
C PHE A 174 8.71 -5.61 -5.58
N GLU A 175 8.46 -5.50 -4.30
CA GLU A 175 7.79 -6.54 -3.52
C GLU A 175 6.41 -6.04 -3.12
N VAL A 176 5.38 -6.83 -3.42
CA VAL A 176 3.98 -6.45 -3.23
C VAL A 176 3.25 -7.54 -2.45
N ASN A 177 2.82 -7.21 -1.25
CA ASN A 177 2.03 -8.07 -0.38
C ASN A 177 0.55 -7.68 -0.50
N VAL A 178 -0.25 -8.49 -1.20
CA VAL A 178 -1.70 -8.31 -1.31
C VAL A 178 -2.39 -9.16 -0.23
N GLY A 179 -3.36 -8.59 0.49
CA GLY A 179 -3.89 -9.25 1.69
C GLY A 179 -3.07 -8.96 2.95
N PHE A 180 -2.27 -7.89 2.95
CA PHE A 180 -1.36 -7.49 4.03
C PHE A 180 -2.00 -7.48 5.43
N VAL A 181 -3.25 -7.07 5.56
CA VAL A 181 -3.95 -7.06 6.85
C VAL A 181 -4.87 -8.26 6.96
N ASP A 182 -4.41 -9.28 7.69
CA ASP A 182 -5.18 -10.47 8.04
C ASP A 182 -5.84 -11.15 6.81
N GLY A 183 -5.17 -11.12 5.64
CA GLY A 183 -5.65 -11.67 4.38
C GLY A 183 -6.69 -10.80 3.64
N HIS A 184 -6.97 -9.57 4.11
CA HIS A 184 -8.02 -8.74 3.53
C HIS A 184 -7.65 -8.27 2.10
N PRO A 185 -8.39 -8.63 1.04
CA PRO A 185 -7.90 -8.48 -0.33
C PRO A 185 -7.84 -7.02 -0.82
N GLY A 186 -8.56 -6.12 -0.14
CA GLY A 186 -8.45 -4.67 -0.37
C GLY A 186 -7.16 -4.05 0.15
N THR A 187 -6.35 -4.78 0.92
CA THR A 187 -5.09 -4.27 1.48
C THR A 187 -3.89 -4.66 0.63
N THR A 188 -2.96 -3.73 0.48
CA THR A 188 -1.69 -3.97 -0.21
C THR A 188 -0.56 -3.24 0.48
N HIS A 189 0.57 -3.90 0.65
CA HIS A 189 1.84 -3.30 1.03
C HIS A 189 2.81 -3.44 -0.14
N LEU A 190 3.34 -2.33 -0.63
CA LEU A 190 4.23 -2.25 -1.76
C LEU A 190 5.55 -1.64 -1.30
N ARG A 191 6.63 -2.36 -1.53
CA ARG A 191 7.99 -1.92 -1.26
C ARG A 191 8.79 -1.89 -2.55
N ARG A 192 9.46 -0.78 -2.81
CA ARG A 192 10.45 -0.69 -3.88
C ARG A 192 11.73 -1.37 -3.42
N LEU A 193 12.17 -2.36 -4.17
CA LEU A 193 13.49 -2.94 -3.98
C LEU A 193 14.47 -1.98 -4.65
N GLY A 194 15.51 -1.56 -3.95
CA GLY A 194 16.56 -0.75 -4.55
C GLY A 194 17.09 -1.41 -5.82
N THR A 195 17.74 -0.64 -6.70
CA THR A 195 18.50 -1.18 -7.83
C THR A 195 19.74 -1.93 -7.33
N GLY A 196 19.53 -3.00 -6.58
CA GLY A 196 20.53 -4.01 -6.28
C GLY A 196 20.74 -4.84 -7.54
N GLU A 197 21.99 -4.92 -7.97
CA GLU A 197 22.50 -5.77 -9.05
C GLU A 197 21.71 -7.07 -9.15
N VAL A 198 21.01 -7.27 -10.27
CA VAL A 198 20.41 -8.57 -10.61
C VAL A 198 21.58 -9.54 -10.65
N VAL A 199 21.78 -10.30 -9.57
CA VAL A 199 22.77 -11.37 -9.56
C VAL A 199 22.25 -12.44 -10.50
N ASP A 200 22.70 -12.34 -11.74
CA ASP A 200 22.50 -13.31 -12.80
C ASP A 200 23.12 -14.62 -12.32
N SER A 201 22.31 -15.48 -11.71
CA SER A 201 22.71 -16.85 -11.41
C SER A 201 22.70 -17.63 -12.72
N VAL A 202 23.71 -17.40 -13.54
CA VAL A 202 24.07 -18.31 -14.63
C VAL A 202 24.69 -19.53 -13.96
N GLY A 203 23.90 -20.60 -13.87
CA GLY A 203 24.41 -21.91 -13.47
C GLY A 203 25.38 -22.44 -14.53
N ASP A 204 26.53 -22.91 -14.06
CA ASP A 204 27.52 -23.72 -14.79
C ASP A 204 26.99 -25.16 -14.99
#